data_AF-A0A3B4BJT9-F1
#
_entry.id   AF-A0A3B4BJT9-F1
#
_cell.length_a   1.000
_cell.length_b   1.000
_cell.length_c   1.000
_cell.angle_alpha   90.00
_cell.angle_beta   90.00
_cell.angle_gamma   90.00
#
_symmetry.space_group_name_H-M   'P 1'
#
loop_
_entity.id
_entity.type
_entity.pdbx_description
1 polymer ?
#
loop_
_entity_poly.entity_id
_entity_poly.type
_entity_poly.pdbx_seq_one_letter_code
_entity_poly.pdbx_strand_id
1 'polypeptide(L)'
;MFSFCPHYPTHYSRGWQHILNCSTLMKKAIISCSCRHFWGWLNAVFNKVDHERIKAVGPDRAAAEWLLRCGAKVRFQGFDRFHQDYNALPTGPLGRYRIQAIDATESCIMHKGFGHLDGLKNLEEIRFKKCIYIEDGCLEQLSSIENLQNSVYLMEVVSCGNVTDKGIIALQIERNEAVHISLVGVGQRHARFYVPDEYQST
;
A
#
# COMPACT_ATOMS: atom_id res chain seq x y z
N MET A 1 29.33 24.25 16.12
CA MET A 1 28.07 24.63 15.48
C MET A 1 28.33 24.84 13.99
N PHE A 2 28.38 23.78 13.19
CA PHE A 2 28.28 23.85 11.73
C PHE A 2 27.69 22.52 11.25
N SER A 3 26.44 22.58 10.82
CA SER A 3 25.67 21.46 10.28
C SER A 3 25.91 21.42 8.78
N PHE A 4 26.55 20.37 8.28
CA PHE A 4 26.59 20.09 6.84
C PHE A 4 25.30 19.35 6.45
N CYS A 5 24.41 20.05 5.75
CA CYS A 5 23.37 19.42 4.95
C CYS A 5 23.95 19.09 3.57
N PRO A 6 23.91 17.85 3.08
CA PRO A 6 24.13 17.57 1.67
C PRO A 6 22.87 17.97 0.90
N HIS A 7 22.99 18.98 0.04
CA HIS A 7 22.01 19.30 -0.99
C HIS A 7 21.78 18.08 -1.90
N TYR A 8 20.51 17.69 -2.08
CA TYR A 8 20.08 16.87 -3.20
C TYR A 8 19.45 17.76 -4.28
N PRO A 9 19.72 17.48 -5.58
CA PRO A 9 19.25 18.31 -6.68
C PRO A 9 17.73 18.16 -6.89
N THR A 10 17.03 19.30 -6.82
CA THR A 10 15.60 19.45 -7.13
C THR A 10 15.39 19.55 -8.64
N HIS A 11 15.41 18.42 -9.36
CA HIS A 11 14.90 18.36 -10.73
C HIS A 11 14.25 17.00 -11.02
N TYR A 12 13.04 16.81 -10.51
CA TYR A 12 12.15 15.75 -10.97
C TYR A 12 10.72 16.30 -11.03
N SER A 13 10.47 17.31 -11.86
CA SER A 13 9.14 17.89 -12.02
C SER A 13 9.03 18.55 -13.38
N ARG A 14 8.43 17.82 -14.34
CA ARG A 14 7.66 18.31 -15.51
C ARG A 14 7.40 17.22 -16.58
N GLY A 15 7.77 15.95 -16.37
CA GLY A 15 7.61 14.89 -17.37
C GLY A 15 6.54 13.82 -17.11
N TRP A 16 5.98 13.69 -15.90
CA TRP A 16 5.33 12.43 -15.48
C TRP A 16 3.82 12.49 -15.26
N GLN A 17 3.15 13.63 -15.52
CA GLN A 17 1.68 13.70 -15.47
C GLN A 17 1.01 13.11 -16.73
N HIS A 18 1.76 12.80 -17.79
CA HIS A 18 1.21 12.28 -19.05
C HIS A 18 1.36 10.76 -19.24
N ILE A 19 1.92 10.01 -18.29
CA ILE A 19 2.12 8.54 -18.44
C ILE A 19 1.03 7.71 -17.73
N LEU A 20 0.08 8.33 -17.02
CA LEU A 20 -0.96 7.61 -16.27
C LEU A 20 -2.39 7.72 -16.83
N ASN A 21 -2.58 8.24 -18.04
CA ASN A 21 -3.86 8.13 -18.75
C ASN A 21 -3.72 7.16 -19.94
N CYS A 22 -3.86 5.87 -19.67
CA CYS A 22 -4.06 4.86 -20.72
C CYS A 22 -5.25 3.96 -20.35
N SER A 23 -6.43 4.57 -20.21
CA SER A 23 -7.72 3.87 -20.05
C SER A 23 -8.45 3.63 -21.37
N THR A 24 -7.82 3.84 -22.53
CA THR A 24 -8.46 3.57 -23.82
C THR A 24 -7.42 3.16 -24.85
N LEU A 25 -7.10 1.86 -24.91
CA LEU A 25 -6.61 1.15 -26.11
C LEU A 25 -6.36 -0.34 -25.79
N MET A 26 -7.43 -1.07 -25.47
CA MET A 26 -7.46 -2.52 -25.67
C MET A 26 -8.04 -2.77 -27.06
N LYS A 27 -7.19 -3.12 -28.05
CA LYS A 27 -7.51 -4.12 -29.09
C LYS A 27 -6.30 -4.42 -29.99
N LYS A 28 -5.82 -5.66 -29.79
CA LYS A 28 -5.06 -6.54 -30.69
C LYS A 28 -3.59 -6.22 -31.03
N ALA A 29 -2.82 -7.31 -30.94
CA ALA A 29 -1.53 -7.61 -31.56
C ALA A 29 -0.24 -7.32 -30.74
N ILE A 30 0.28 -8.43 -30.18
CA ILE A 30 1.70 -8.76 -29.97
C ILE A 30 2.53 -7.69 -29.23
N ILE A 31 2.42 -7.65 -27.90
CA ILE A 31 3.38 -6.95 -27.05
C ILE A 31 4.61 -7.86 -26.89
N SER A 32 5.74 -7.42 -27.43
CA SER A 32 7.01 -8.14 -27.42
C SER A 32 7.48 -8.46 -25.98
N CYS A 33 8.12 -9.61 -25.82
CA CYS A 33 8.58 -10.18 -24.55
C CYS A 33 9.52 -9.25 -23.73
N SER A 34 10.19 -8.30 -24.40
CA SER A 34 11.10 -7.32 -23.78
C SER A 34 10.37 -6.22 -22.98
N CYS A 35 9.18 -5.79 -23.43
CA CYS A 35 8.41 -4.76 -22.73
C CYS A 35 7.91 -5.24 -21.35
N ARG A 36 7.56 -6.52 -21.21
CA ARG A 36 7.15 -7.09 -19.90
C ARG A 36 8.31 -7.10 -18.90
N HIS A 37 9.54 -7.29 -19.37
CA HIS A 37 10.74 -7.28 -18.54
C HIS A 37 11.07 -5.88 -18.01
N PHE A 38 11.02 -4.85 -18.86
CA PHE A 38 11.27 -3.48 -18.42
C PHE A 38 10.24 -3.01 -17.39
N TRP A 39 8.94 -3.16 -17.69
CA TRP A 39 7.88 -2.74 -16.76
C TRP A 39 7.87 -3.57 -15.47
N GLY A 40 8.20 -4.86 -15.54
CA GLY A 40 8.40 -5.69 -14.36
C GLY A 40 9.59 -5.23 -13.49
N TRP A 41 10.72 -4.90 -14.12
CA TRP A 41 11.89 -4.33 -13.42
C TRP A 41 11.54 -2.99 -12.77
N LEU A 42 10.86 -2.11 -13.50
CA LEU A 42 10.50 -0.79 -13.01
C LEU A 42 9.58 -0.88 -11.78
N ASN A 43 8.57 -1.76 -11.81
CA ASN A 43 7.71 -2.01 -10.65
C ASN A 43 8.49 -2.58 -9.46
N ALA A 44 9.48 -3.45 -9.71
CA ALA A 44 10.35 -3.98 -8.66
C ALA A 44 11.23 -2.87 -8.03
N VAL A 45 11.70 -1.90 -8.82
CA VAL A 45 12.45 -0.74 -8.31
C VAL A 45 11.55 0.21 -7.53
N PHE A 46 10.31 0.43 -7.99
CA PHE A 46 9.33 1.25 -7.27
C PHE A 46 8.98 0.69 -5.90
N ASN A 47 8.93 -0.62 -5.79
CA ASN A 47 8.59 -1.31 -4.56
C ASN A 47 9.81 -1.72 -3.72
N LYS A 48 11.04 -1.46 -4.14
CA LYS A 48 12.21 -1.84 -3.34
C LYS A 48 12.25 -1.03 -2.03
N VAL A 49 12.42 -1.74 -0.91
CA VAL A 49 12.64 -1.13 0.41
C VAL A 49 13.98 -0.41 0.46
N ASP A 50 13.96 0.85 0.89
CA ASP A 50 15.15 1.65 1.16
C ASP A 50 15.36 1.79 2.67
N HIS A 51 16.17 0.88 3.23
CA HIS A 51 16.47 0.86 4.66
C HIS A 51 17.25 2.10 5.13
N GLU A 52 18.06 2.71 4.26
CA GLU A 52 18.77 3.95 4.60
C GLU A 52 17.78 5.11 4.67
N ARG A 53 16.78 5.14 3.79
CA ARG A 53 15.68 6.10 3.87
C ARG A 53 14.86 5.91 5.15
N ILE A 54 14.51 4.68 5.50
CA ILE A 54 13.79 4.38 6.77
C ILE A 54 14.58 4.90 7.98
N LYS A 55 15.90 4.68 8.04
CA LYS A 55 16.75 5.22 9.11
C LYS A 55 16.78 6.74 9.14
N ALA A 56 16.82 7.38 7.97
CA ALA A 56 16.95 8.83 7.85
C ALA A 56 15.67 9.59 8.18
N VAL A 57 14.50 9.08 7.79
CA VAL A 57 13.21 9.80 7.91
C VAL A 57 12.17 9.12 8.80
N GLY A 58 12.46 7.90 9.26
CA GLY A 58 11.53 7.07 10.01
C GLY A 58 10.61 6.22 9.13
N PRO A 59 9.98 5.19 9.71
CA PRO A 59 9.17 4.22 8.98
C PRO A 59 7.93 4.84 8.34
N ASP A 60 7.15 5.64 9.07
CA ASP A 60 5.93 6.27 8.55
C ASP A 60 6.20 7.17 7.34
N ARG A 61 7.27 7.97 7.39
CA ARG A 61 7.61 8.86 6.28
C ARG A 61 8.08 8.06 5.06
N ALA A 62 8.94 7.06 5.25
CA ALA A 62 9.42 6.21 4.16
C ALA A 62 8.28 5.40 3.53
N ALA A 63 7.37 4.86 4.34
CA ALA A 63 6.19 4.15 3.87
C ALA A 63 5.24 5.08 3.10
N ALA A 64 5.00 6.30 3.58
CA ALA A 64 4.17 7.28 2.85
C ALA A 64 4.79 7.63 1.49
N GLU A 65 6.10 7.84 1.42
CA GLU A 65 6.81 8.08 0.16
C GLU A 65 6.65 6.91 -0.82
N TRP A 66 6.79 5.66 -0.32
CA TRP A 66 6.58 4.45 -1.12
C TRP A 66 5.12 4.26 -1.58
N LEU A 67 4.15 4.51 -0.71
CA LEU A 67 2.74 4.36 -1.04
C LEU A 67 2.34 5.37 -2.12
N LEU A 68 2.72 6.64 -1.96
CA LEU A 68 2.34 7.70 -2.90
C LEU A 68 3.05 7.57 -4.25
N ARG A 69 4.33 7.16 -4.29
CA ARG A 69 5.01 6.87 -5.58
C ARG A 69 4.37 5.71 -6.34
N CYS A 70 3.70 4.79 -5.63
CA CYS A 70 2.96 3.67 -6.19
C CYS A 70 1.48 3.99 -6.47
N GLY A 71 1.04 5.25 -6.32
CA GLY A 71 -0.32 5.69 -6.57
C GLY A 71 -1.33 5.38 -5.45
N ALA A 72 -0.86 4.93 -4.28
CA ALA A 72 -1.69 4.81 -3.10
C ALA A 72 -1.79 6.14 -2.34
N LYS A 73 -2.70 6.17 -1.37
CA LYS A 73 -2.97 7.33 -0.51
C LYS A 73 -2.80 6.94 0.95
N VAL A 74 -2.41 7.91 1.76
CA VAL A 74 -2.26 7.70 3.22
C VAL A 74 -3.01 8.76 4.00
N ARG A 75 -3.59 8.37 5.13
CA ARG A 75 -4.16 9.29 6.12
C ARG A 75 -3.32 9.19 7.38
N PHE A 76 -2.86 10.32 7.88
CA PHE A 76 -2.12 10.38 9.14
C PHE A 76 -3.07 10.55 10.33
N GLN A 77 -2.64 10.15 11.52
CA GLN A 77 -3.40 10.38 12.75
C GLN A 77 -3.72 11.88 12.93
N GLY A 78 -4.98 12.17 13.29
CA GLY A 78 -5.48 13.53 13.45
C GLY A 78 -5.81 14.25 12.14
N PHE A 79 -5.73 13.58 10.99
CA PHE A 79 -6.17 14.12 9.70
C PHE A 79 -7.44 13.40 9.21
N ASP A 80 -8.40 14.19 8.74
CA ASP A 80 -9.63 13.66 8.14
C ASP A 80 -9.44 13.26 6.67
N ARG A 81 -8.49 13.88 5.97
CA ARG A 81 -8.28 13.71 4.53
C ARG A 81 -7.08 12.82 4.21
N PHE A 82 -7.22 12.04 3.15
CA PHE A 82 -6.12 11.29 2.55
C PHE A 82 -5.16 12.21 1.80
N HIS A 83 -3.87 11.93 1.95
CA HIS A 83 -2.76 12.51 1.22
C HIS A 83 -2.48 11.64 0.01
N GLN A 84 -2.45 12.27 -1.17
CA GLN A 84 -2.23 11.61 -2.46
C GLN A 84 -1.16 12.31 -3.31
N ASP A 85 -0.76 13.53 -2.95
CA ASP A 85 0.31 14.26 -3.63
C ASP A 85 1.63 14.08 -2.87
N TYR A 86 2.59 13.43 -3.53
CA TYR A 86 3.91 13.14 -2.98
C TYR A 86 4.66 14.43 -2.56
N ASN A 87 4.53 15.49 -3.37
CA ASN A 87 5.24 16.74 -3.13
C ASN A 87 4.63 17.55 -1.98
N ALA A 88 3.38 17.26 -1.62
CA ALA A 88 2.66 17.88 -0.52
C ALA A 88 2.71 17.05 0.78
N LEU A 89 3.54 15.99 0.84
CA LEU A 89 3.68 15.20 2.07
C LEU A 89 4.19 16.09 3.21
N PRO A 90 3.51 16.09 4.37
CA PRO A 90 3.80 17.02 5.44
C PRO A 90 5.22 16.84 5.96
N THR A 91 5.89 17.97 6.20
CA THR A 91 7.25 18.03 6.75
C THR A 91 7.17 18.42 8.22
N GLY A 92 8.14 17.96 9.01
CA GLY A 92 8.18 18.20 10.44
C GLY A 92 9.21 17.33 11.15
N PRO A 93 9.28 17.39 12.49
CA PRO A 93 10.11 16.52 13.30
C PRO A 93 9.88 15.04 12.98
N LEU A 94 10.95 14.24 13.11
CA LEU A 94 10.87 12.78 12.91
C LEU A 94 9.81 12.16 13.82
N GLY A 95 9.00 11.25 13.25
CA GLY A 95 7.95 10.54 13.97
C GLY A 95 6.72 11.39 14.34
N ARG A 96 6.63 12.66 13.91
CA ARG A 96 5.46 13.51 14.16
C ARG A 96 4.19 12.99 13.49
N TYR A 97 4.30 12.52 12.25
CA TYR A 97 3.17 12.05 11.46
C TYR A 97 3.21 10.53 11.41
N ARG A 98 2.14 9.91 11.91
CA ARG A 98 1.99 8.45 11.95
C ARG A 98 0.86 8.03 11.02
N ILE A 99 1.11 7.06 10.16
CA ILE A 99 0.10 6.56 9.21
C ILE A 99 -0.98 5.83 10.00
N GLN A 100 -2.24 6.21 9.78
CA GLN A 100 -3.42 5.60 10.38
C GLN A 100 -4.22 4.78 9.37
N ALA A 101 -4.31 5.24 8.11
CA ALA A 101 -5.03 4.50 7.08
C ALA A 101 -4.30 4.53 5.74
N ILE A 102 -4.42 3.43 4.99
CA ILE A 102 -3.90 3.28 3.63
C ILE A 102 -5.07 2.99 2.69
N ASP A 103 -5.14 3.74 1.58
CA ASP A 103 -6.01 3.45 0.45
C ASP A 103 -5.16 3.24 -0.80
N ALA A 104 -5.04 1.99 -1.22
CA ALA A 104 -4.27 1.57 -2.38
C ALA A 104 -5.15 1.29 -3.61
N THR A 105 -6.19 2.08 -3.82
CA THR A 105 -7.03 1.96 -5.02
C THR A 105 -6.22 2.17 -6.30
N GLU A 106 -6.25 1.20 -7.22
CA GLU A 106 -5.56 1.20 -8.52
C GLU A 106 -4.03 1.38 -8.40
N SER A 107 -3.47 0.98 -7.25
CA SER A 107 -2.04 1.11 -6.95
C SER A 107 -1.20 -0.03 -7.53
N CYS A 108 0.08 0.28 -7.83
CA CYS A 108 1.07 -0.70 -8.27
C CYS A 108 1.94 -1.31 -7.14
N ILE A 109 1.47 -1.24 -5.88
CA ILE A 109 2.15 -1.90 -4.75
C ILE A 109 2.19 -3.43 -4.91
N MET A 110 3.27 -4.04 -4.42
CA MET A 110 3.49 -5.50 -4.45
C MET A 110 4.35 -5.96 -3.26
N HIS A 111 4.46 -7.28 -3.04
CA HIS A 111 5.16 -7.91 -1.91
C HIS A 111 6.54 -7.28 -1.60
N LYS A 112 7.32 -6.93 -2.62
CA LYS A 112 8.67 -6.35 -2.45
C LYS A 112 8.70 -5.08 -1.60
N GLY A 113 7.61 -4.32 -1.58
CA GLY A 113 7.51 -3.06 -0.83
C GLY A 113 6.92 -3.20 0.56
N PHE A 114 6.37 -4.35 0.91
CA PHE A 114 5.65 -4.54 2.16
C PHE A 114 6.56 -4.46 3.39
N GLY A 115 7.88 -4.60 3.22
CA GLY A 115 8.86 -4.30 4.27
C GLY A 115 8.84 -2.84 4.76
N HIS A 116 8.27 -1.89 4.01
CA HIS A 116 8.04 -0.53 4.54
C HIS A 116 6.94 -0.49 5.61
N LEU A 117 6.04 -1.48 5.65
CA LEU A 117 4.94 -1.53 6.61
C LEU A 117 5.38 -2.06 7.98
N ASP A 118 6.53 -2.73 8.05
CA ASP A 118 7.03 -3.38 9.26
C ASP A 118 7.17 -2.42 10.45
N GLY A 119 7.57 -1.17 10.19
CA GLY A 119 7.75 -0.16 11.24
C GLY A 119 6.48 0.61 11.63
N LEU A 120 5.32 0.33 11.02
CA LEU A 120 4.08 1.09 11.25
C LEU A 120 3.32 0.55 12.46
N LYS A 121 3.32 1.31 13.56
CA LYS A 121 2.70 0.90 14.84
C LYS A 121 1.27 1.37 15.03
N ASN A 122 0.81 2.30 14.19
CA ASN A 122 -0.45 3.01 14.35
C ASN A 122 -1.39 2.84 13.15
N LEU A 123 -1.09 1.86 12.29
CA LEU A 123 -1.87 1.60 11.11
C LEU A 123 -3.14 0.82 11.49
N GLU A 124 -4.29 1.40 11.23
CA GLU A 124 -5.60 0.89 11.66
C GLU A 124 -6.43 0.34 10.49
N GLU A 125 -6.31 0.97 9.31
CA GLU A 125 -7.12 0.64 8.14
C GLU A 125 -6.24 0.42 6.89
N ILE A 126 -6.48 -0.68 6.18
CA ILE A 126 -5.81 -0.98 4.90
C ILE A 126 -6.85 -1.32 3.85
N ARG A 127 -6.83 -0.63 2.70
CA ARG A 127 -7.71 -0.92 1.57
C ARG A 127 -6.92 -1.21 0.32
N PHE A 128 -7.06 -2.43 -0.22
CA PHE A 128 -6.59 -2.82 -1.54
C PHE A 128 -7.77 -2.86 -2.49
N LYS A 129 -7.81 -1.98 -3.50
CA LYS A 129 -8.88 -1.96 -4.50
C LYS A 129 -8.29 -1.97 -5.90
N LYS A 130 -8.66 -2.95 -6.73
CA LYS A 130 -8.16 -3.10 -8.10
C LYS A 130 -6.62 -3.14 -8.20
N CYS A 131 -5.94 -3.63 -7.17
CA CYS A 131 -4.48 -3.76 -7.18
C CYS A 131 -4.09 -5.03 -7.94
N ILE A 132 -3.52 -4.89 -9.15
CA ILE A 132 -3.23 -6.02 -10.04
C ILE A 132 -1.98 -6.83 -9.62
N TYR A 133 -1.14 -6.30 -8.74
CA TYR A 133 0.08 -6.97 -8.27
C TYR A 133 -0.05 -7.54 -6.85
N ILE A 134 -1.23 -7.43 -6.24
CA ILE A 134 -1.53 -8.08 -4.96
C ILE A 134 -1.96 -9.52 -5.25
N GLU A 135 -1.25 -10.46 -4.63
CA GLU A 135 -1.42 -11.91 -4.74
C GLU A 135 -1.42 -12.54 -3.33
N ASP A 136 -1.70 -13.84 -3.22
CA ASP A 136 -1.78 -14.53 -1.93
C ASP A 136 -0.54 -14.34 -1.06
N GLY A 137 0.66 -14.41 -1.66
CA GLY A 137 1.91 -14.18 -0.95
C GLY A 137 2.05 -12.77 -0.35
N CYS A 138 1.39 -11.77 -0.93
CA CYS A 138 1.32 -10.43 -0.32
C CYS A 138 0.50 -10.45 0.97
N LEU A 139 -0.62 -11.19 0.96
CA LEU A 139 -1.52 -11.27 2.11
C LEU A 139 -0.93 -12.13 3.24
N GLU A 140 -0.23 -13.22 2.90
CA GLU A 140 0.59 -14.01 3.83
C GLU A 140 1.70 -13.17 4.46
N GLN A 141 2.38 -12.33 3.67
CA GLN A 141 3.40 -11.44 4.22
C GLN A 141 2.78 -10.42 5.19
N LEU A 142 1.64 -9.79 4.84
CA LEU A 142 0.94 -8.87 5.73
C LEU A 142 0.47 -9.53 7.02
N SER A 143 0.04 -10.78 6.96
CA SER A 143 -0.42 -11.51 8.13
C SER A 143 0.74 -11.79 9.10
N SER A 144 1.96 -12.00 8.60
CA SER A 144 3.16 -12.21 9.42
C SER A 144 3.74 -10.97 10.12
N ILE A 145 3.27 -9.75 9.80
CA ILE A 145 3.81 -8.52 10.41
C ILE A 145 3.13 -8.28 11.76
N GLU A 146 3.86 -8.53 12.86
CA GLU A 146 3.36 -8.44 14.24
C GLU A 146 2.77 -7.06 14.58
N ASN A 147 3.40 -5.98 14.15
CA ASN A 147 2.89 -4.62 14.38
C ASN A 147 1.49 -4.42 13.76
N LEU A 148 1.25 -5.03 12.59
CA LEU A 148 -0.05 -4.93 11.93
C LEU A 148 -1.09 -5.79 12.60
N GLN A 149 -0.74 -6.99 13.07
CA GLN A 149 -1.66 -7.89 13.79
C GLN A 149 -2.34 -7.19 14.97
N ASN A 150 -1.60 -6.33 15.67
CA ASN A 150 -2.08 -5.62 16.86
C ASN A 150 -2.80 -4.30 16.57
N SER A 151 -2.60 -3.69 15.40
CA SER A 151 -3.08 -2.33 15.11
C SER A 151 -4.20 -2.27 14.07
N VAL A 152 -4.20 -3.14 13.07
CA VAL A 152 -5.16 -3.11 11.96
C VAL A 152 -6.45 -3.82 12.33
N TYR A 153 -7.57 -3.10 12.36
CA TYR A 153 -8.91 -3.65 12.58
C TYR A 153 -9.77 -3.64 11.30
N LEU A 154 -9.39 -2.89 10.27
CA LEU A 154 -10.12 -2.83 9.00
C LEU A 154 -9.22 -3.19 7.83
N MET A 155 -9.61 -4.23 7.08
CA MET A 155 -8.93 -4.61 5.85
C MET A 155 -9.92 -4.82 4.70
N GLU A 156 -9.79 -4.09 3.61
CA GLU A 156 -10.63 -4.29 2.41
C GLU A 156 -9.77 -4.85 1.28
N VAL A 157 -10.22 -5.92 0.61
CA VAL A 157 -9.59 -6.47 -0.59
C VAL A 157 -10.63 -6.59 -1.70
N VAL A 158 -10.67 -5.60 -2.58
CA VAL A 158 -11.70 -5.46 -3.61
C VAL A 158 -11.07 -5.56 -4.99
N SER A 159 -11.54 -6.49 -5.81
CA SER A 159 -11.19 -6.63 -7.23
C SER A 159 -9.69 -6.84 -7.47
N CYS A 160 -9.01 -7.49 -6.52
CA CYS A 160 -7.63 -7.96 -6.65
C CYS A 160 -7.63 -9.36 -7.29
N GLY A 161 -7.54 -9.43 -8.61
CA GLY A 161 -7.79 -10.67 -9.38
C GLY A 161 -6.78 -11.81 -9.17
N ASN A 162 -5.63 -11.56 -8.55
CA ASN A 162 -4.61 -12.58 -8.23
C ASN A 162 -4.68 -13.08 -6.79
N VAL A 163 -5.63 -12.58 -5.99
CA VAL A 163 -5.90 -13.09 -4.64
C VAL A 163 -6.89 -14.26 -4.76
N THR A 164 -6.64 -15.31 -4.01
CA THR A 164 -7.49 -16.49 -3.88
C THR A 164 -7.87 -16.71 -2.42
N ASP A 165 -8.69 -17.73 -2.16
CA ASP A 165 -9.08 -18.14 -0.81
C ASP A 165 -7.86 -18.39 0.09
N LYS A 166 -6.72 -18.83 -0.48
CA LYS A 166 -5.48 -19.07 0.28
C LYS A 166 -4.98 -17.80 0.97
N GLY A 167 -4.88 -16.69 0.24
CA GLY A 167 -4.42 -15.43 0.80
C GLY A 167 -5.39 -14.85 1.83
N ILE A 168 -6.69 -15.04 1.62
CA ILE A 168 -7.73 -14.61 2.57
C ILE A 168 -7.65 -15.41 3.87
N ILE A 169 -7.51 -16.73 3.77
CA ILE A 169 -7.35 -17.61 4.94
C ILE A 169 -6.09 -17.23 5.72
N ALA A 170 -4.98 -16.92 5.04
CA ALA A 170 -3.75 -16.49 5.68
C ALA A 170 -3.92 -15.19 6.50
N LEU A 171 -4.75 -14.25 6.02
CA LEU A 171 -5.12 -13.08 6.80
C LEU A 171 -5.96 -13.45 8.02
N GLN A 172 -6.90 -14.39 7.89
CA GLN A 172 -7.82 -14.74 8.97
C GLN A 172 -7.13 -15.49 10.12
N ILE A 173 -6.22 -16.41 9.81
CA ILE A 173 -5.58 -17.28 10.82
C ILE A 173 -4.76 -16.46 11.83
N GLU A 174 -4.06 -15.43 11.37
CA GLU A 174 -3.11 -14.67 12.17
C GLU A 174 -3.73 -13.43 12.82
N ARG A 175 -5.06 -13.25 12.76
CA ARG A 175 -5.76 -12.07 13.27
C ARG A 175 -6.71 -12.47 14.41
N ASN A 176 -6.58 -11.79 15.54
CA ASN A 176 -7.57 -11.87 16.62
C ASN A 176 -8.90 -11.23 16.18
N GLU A 177 -9.99 -11.72 16.77
CA GLU A 177 -11.39 -11.85 16.31
C GLU A 177 -12.15 -10.62 15.75
N ALA A 178 -11.55 -9.46 15.50
CA ALA A 178 -12.27 -8.23 15.12
C ALA A 178 -11.74 -7.52 13.86
N VAL A 179 -11.34 -8.25 12.82
CA VAL A 179 -11.00 -7.64 11.52
C VAL A 179 -12.18 -7.67 10.58
N HIS A 180 -12.66 -6.50 10.16
CA HIS A 180 -13.64 -6.43 9.07
C HIS A 180 -12.93 -6.66 7.74
N ILE A 181 -13.18 -7.82 7.12
CA ILE A 181 -12.65 -8.18 5.79
C ILE A 181 -13.75 -8.08 4.74
N SER A 182 -13.64 -7.09 3.84
CA SER A 182 -14.57 -6.93 2.71
C SER A 182 -13.95 -7.42 1.40
N LEU A 183 -14.56 -8.44 0.80
CA LEU A 183 -14.12 -9.02 -0.48
C LEU A 183 -15.18 -8.80 -1.56
N VAL A 184 -14.79 -8.11 -2.62
CA VAL A 184 -15.69 -7.85 -3.77
C VAL A 184 -14.94 -8.10 -5.06
N GLY A 185 -15.30 -9.13 -5.82
CA GLY A 185 -14.70 -9.42 -7.13
C GLY A 185 -13.33 -10.11 -7.08
N VAL A 186 -13.01 -10.79 -5.99
CA VAL A 186 -11.82 -11.65 -5.84
C VAL A 186 -12.24 -13.09 -6.13
N GLY A 187 -11.91 -13.61 -7.31
CA GLY A 187 -12.35 -14.94 -7.75
C GLY A 187 -13.88 -15.06 -7.95
N GLN A 188 -14.32 -15.98 -8.82
CA GLN A 188 -15.75 -16.26 -8.94
C GLN A 188 -16.25 -17.04 -7.72
N ARG A 189 -16.57 -16.34 -6.62
CA ARG A 189 -17.48 -16.72 -5.53
C ARG A 189 -17.45 -15.60 -4.50
N HIS A 190 -18.60 -14.98 -4.25
CA HIS A 190 -18.77 -13.97 -3.21
C HIS A 190 -18.48 -14.58 -1.84
N ALA A 191 -17.31 -14.30 -1.26
CA ALA A 191 -17.05 -14.54 0.15
C ALA A 191 -17.27 -13.23 0.92
N ARG A 192 -18.47 -13.05 1.46
CA ARG A 192 -18.79 -11.96 2.39
C ARG A 192 -18.80 -12.58 3.79
N PHE A 193 -17.70 -12.48 4.52
CA PHE A 193 -17.67 -12.92 5.91
C PHE A 193 -18.17 -11.78 6.79
N TYR A 194 -19.40 -11.91 7.27
CA TYR A 194 -19.98 -11.01 8.26
C TYR A 194 -19.36 -11.30 9.62
N VAL A 195 -18.83 -10.27 10.27
CA VAL A 195 -18.68 -10.25 11.74
C VAL A 195 -20.07 -9.92 12.31
N PRO A 196 -20.59 -10.68 13.29
CA PRO A 196 -21.96 -10.54 13.77
C PRO A 196 -22.28 -9.17 14.40
N ASP A 197 -23.54 -8.73 14.27
CA ASP A 197 -24.09 -7.42 14.65
C ASP A 197 -24.06 -7.10 16.16
N GLU A 198 -23.35 -7.86 17.00
CA GLU A 198 -23.41 -7.74 18.47
C GLU A 198 -22.72 -6.50 19.06
N TYR A 199 -22.21 -5.58 18.23
CA TYR A 199 -21.53 -4.36 18.69
C TYR A 199 -22.11 -3.04 18.12
N GLN A 200 -23.41 -3.01 17.80
CA GLN A 200 -24.13 -1.75 17.47
C GLN A 200 -24.94 -1.14 18.64
N SER A 201 -24.71 -1.54 19.89
CA SER A 201 -25.44 -0.94 21.02
C SER A 201 -24.63 -0.99 22.32
N THR A 202 -23.88 0.07 22.60
CA THR A 202 -23.77 0.69 23.94
C THR A 202 -23.12 2.06 23.84
#